data_AF-A0AAP3E5U9-F1
#
_entry.id   AF-A0AAP3E5U9-F1
#
_cell.length_a   1.000
_cell.length_b   1.000
_cell.length_c   1.000
_cell.angle_alpha   90.00
_cell.angle_beta   90.00
_cell.angle_gamma   90.00
#
_symmetry.space_group_name_H-M   'P 1'
#
loop_
_entity.id
_entity.type
_entity.pdbx_description
1 polymer ?
#
loop_
_entity_poly.entity_id
_entity_poly.type
_entity_poly.pdbx_seq_one_letter_code
_entity_poly.pdbx_strand_id
1 'polypeptide(L)'
;MPDTLLIAGTFVLAIVATLVLVVVRRRLDRSYETRVDSLEERLAETHSVDRTHLERPPTIRDLAVVDRTDDGRPVYVPIVRIDLGMTEAPSMDLVFEFAASTLEAIHPVLEADPDVRVRHYDIQFTFGPSGLFVSRLCQRVSVPFELADSYCADPQFSVYNLGRMLEKRDDGTDDSAIVWGPCHVTYERSR
;
A
#
# COMPACT_ATOMS: atom_id res chain seq x y z
N MET A 1 -25.67 -37.01 38.46
CA MET A 1 -24.50 -36.12 38.31
C MET A 1 -24.03 -36.10 36.86
N PRO A 2 -24.67 -35.35 35.95
CA PRO A 2 -24.21 -35.20 34.55
C PRO A 2 -23.67 -33.79 34.22
N ASP A 3 -23.88 -32.79 35.08
CA ASP A 3 -23.70 -31.38 34.73
C ASP A 3 -22.24 -30.91 34.74
N THR A 4 -21.36 -31.62 35.45
CA THR A 4 -19.93 -31.27 35.55
C THR A 4 -19.11 -31.66 34.31
N LEU A 5 -19.55 -32.68 33.57
CA LEU A 5 -18.86 -33.13 32.34
C LEU A 5 -19.10 -32.19 31.14
N LEU A 6 -20.27 -31.56 31.09
CA LEU A 6 -20.64 -30.61 30.03
C LEU A 6 -19.90 -29.26 30.16
N ILE A 7 -19.64 -28.83 31.41
CA ILE A 7 -18.90 -27.59 31.70
C ILE A 7 -17.40 -27.75 31.42
N ALA A 8 -16.81 -28.92 31.71
CA ALA A 8 -15.41 -29.17 31.41
C ALA A 8 -15.13 -29.23 29.88
N GLY A 9 -16.02 -29.85 29.11
CA GLY A 9 -15.87 -29.96 27.65
C GLY A 9 -15.95 -28.62 26.93
N THR A 10 -16.84 -27.73 27.37
CA THR A 10 -16.98 -26.37 26.82
C THR A 10 -15.77 -25.49 27.13
N PHE A 11 -15.19 -25.61 28.32
CA PHE A 11 -14.01 -24.86 28.71
C PHE A 11 -12.77 -25.24 27.88
N VAL A 12 -12.57 -26.54 27.64
CA VAL A 12 -11.47 -27.02 26.77
C VAL A 12 -11.66 -26.52 25.34
N LEU A 13 -12.88 -26.58 24.81
CA LEU A 13 -13.17 -26.12 23.44
C LEU A 13 -12.95 -24.61 23.29
N ALA A 14 -13.31 -23.81 24.30
CA ALA A 14 -13.05 -22.37 24.33
C ALA A 14 -11.55 -22.06 24.38
N ILE A 15 -10.77 -22.81 25.16
CA ILE A 15 -9.31 -22.65 25.23
C ILE A 15 -8.67 -22.99 23.89
N VAL A 16 -9.06 -24.11 23.27
CA VAL A 16 -8.55 -24.52 21.96
C VAL A 16 -8.92 -23.48 20.89
N ALA A 17 -10.17 -23.01 20.84
CA ALA A 17 -10.60 -21.98 19.91
C ALA A 17 -9.80 -20.68 20.08
N THR A 18 -9.55 -20.28 21.33
CA THR A 18 -8.74 -19.09 21.64
C THR A 18 -7.29 -19.27 21.21
N LEU A 19 -6.68 -20.43 21.47
CA LEU A 19 -5.32 -20.75 21.03
C LEU A 19 -5.21 -20.76 19.51
N VAL A 20 -6.17 -21.37 18.81
CA VAL A 20 -6.21 -21.37 17.34
C VAL A 20 -6.34 -19.94 16.82
N LEU A 21 -7.23 -19.12 17.38
CA LEU A 21 -7.40 -17.71 17.00
C LEU A 21 -6.10 -16.92 17.18
N VAL A 22 -5.39 -17.12 18.31
CA VAL A 22 -4.11 -16.45 18.60
C VAL A 22 -3.03 -16.89 17.62
N VAL A 23 -2.93 -18.19 17.31
CA VAL A 23 -1.94 -18.70 16.36
C VAL A 23 -2.22 -18.20 14.95
N VAL A 24 -3.49 -18.19 14.51
CA VAL A 24 -3.90 -17.66 13.21
C VAL A 24 -3.57 -16.17 13.13
N ARG A 25 -3.94 -15.38 14.14
CA ARG A 25 -3.59 -13.95 14.19
C ARG A 25 -2.08 -13.71 14.09
N ARG A 26 -1.30 -14.42 14.90
CA ARG A 26 0.17 -14.29 14.85
C ARG A 26 0.77 -14.67 13.51
N ARG A 27 0.21 -15.67 12.81
CA ARG A 27 0.67 -16.03 11.47
C ARG A 27 0.34 -14.93 10.46
N LEU A 28 -0.87 -14.37 10.51
CA LEU A 28 -1.29 -13.28 9.64
C LEU A 28 -0.41 -12.04 9.85
N ASP A 29 -0.16 -11.66 11.11
CA ASP A 29 0.70 -10.51 11.44
C ASP A 29 2.14 -10.72 10.94
N ARG A 30 2.70 -11.92 11.12
CA ARG A 30 4.07 -12.22 10.67
C ARG A 30 4.20 -12.22 9.14
N SER A 31 3.19 -12.75 8.45
CA SER A 31 3.13 -12.70 6.99
C SER A 31 2.92 -11.28 6.47
N TYR A 32 2.26 -10.41 7.24
CA TYR A 32 2.18 -8.99 6.92
C TYR A 32 3.55 -8.31 7.05
N GLU A 33 4.23 -8.47 8.18
CA GLU A 33 5.56 -7.88 8.43
C GLU A 33 6.59 -8.31 7.38
N THR A 34 6.66 -9.62 7.10
CA THR A 34 7.60 -10.15 6.09
C THR A 34 7.36 -9.56 4.69
N ARG A 35 6.10 -9.27 4.34
CA ARG A 35 5.78 -8.62 3.07
C ARG A 35 6.20 -7.17 3.07
N VAL A 36 5.87 -6.43 4.13
CA VAL A 36 6.28 -5.03 4.26
C VAL A 36 7.80 -4.90 4.17
N ASP A 37 8.55 -5.73 4.88
CA ASP A 37 10.01 -5.73 4.85
C ASP A 37 10.58 -5.94 3.44
N SER A 38 10.03 -6.88 2.68
CA SER A 38 10.44 -7.16 1.29
C SER A 38 10.15 -5.97 0.36
N LEU A 39 8.99 -5.32 0.54
CA LEU A 39 8.64 -4.13 -0.25
C LEU A 39 9.55 -2.94 0.11
N GLU A 40 9.84 -2.75 1.39
CA GLU A 40 10.73 -1.68 1.87
C GLU A 40 12.17 -1.89 1.39
N GLU A 41 12.67 -3.13 1.38
CA GLU A 41 13.97 -3.48 0.81
C GLU A 41 14.05 -3.07 -0.67
N ARG A 42 13.02 -3.41 -1.46
CA ARG A 42 12.97 -3.06 -2.90
C ARG A 42 12.85 -1.56 -3.14
N LEU A 43 12.09 -0.86 -2.30
CA LEU A 43 12.01 0.60 -2.35
C LEU A 43 13.37 1.25 -2.05
N ALA A 44 14.08 0.76 -1.03
CA ALA A 44 15.41 1.25 -0.65
C ALA A 44 16.46 0.98 -1.74
N GLU A 45 16.42 -0.19 -2.39
CA GLU A 45 17.30 -0.51 -3.53
C GLU A 45 17.07 0.42 -4.73
N THR A 46 15.80 0.74 -5.02
CA THR A 46 15.42 1.54 -6.19
C THR A 46 15.61 3.04 -5.96
N HIS A 47 15.47 3.48 -4.71
CA HIS A 47 15.54 4.88 -4.29
C HIS A 47 16.64 5.06 -3.24
N SER A 48 17.89 5.00 -3.68
CA SER A 48 19.00 5.46 -2.83
C SER A 48 18.84 6.96 -2.53
N VAL A 49 19.34 7.38 -1.37
CA VAL A 49 19.28 8.78 -0.87
C VAL A 49 19.98 9.78 -1.82
N ASP A 50 20.70 9.31 -2.83
CA ASP A 50 21.33 10.14 -3.87
C ASP A 50 20.32 10.82 -4.81
N ARG A 51 19.02 10.51 -4.73
CA ARG A 51 17.99 11.34 -5.36
C ARG A 51 17.82 12.64 -4.59
N THR A 52 18.28 13.75 -5.18
CA THR A 52 18.33 15.11 -4.63
C THR A 52 17.02 15.68 -4.05
N HIS A 53 15.88 15.02 -4.29
CA HIS A 53 14.56 15.50 -3.90
C HIS A 53 13.94 14.76 -2.71
N LEU A 54 14.56 13.69 -2.23
CA LEU A 54 14.08 12.91 -1.10
C LEU A 54 14.72 13.39 0.21
N GLU A 55 13.92 13.50 1.28
CA GLU A 55 14.48 13.63 2.64
C GLU A 55 14.86 12.28 3.22
N ARG A 56 14.10 11.26 2.85
CA ARG A 56 14.23 9.88 3.32
C ARG A 56 13.86 8.93 2.18
N PRO A 57 14.38 7.68 2.18
CA PRO A 57 13.89 6.65 1.29
C PRO A 57 12.37 6.49 1.39
N PRO A 58 11.66 6.16 0.30
CA PRO A 58 10.25 5.81 0.35
C PRO A 58 10.01 4.63 1.29
N THR A 59 8.86 4.63 1.97
CA THR A 59 8.48 3.59 2.95
C THR A 59 7.07 3.09 2.70
N ILE A 60 6.76 1.86 3.10
CA ILE A 60 5.38 1.38 3.11
C ILE A 60 4.68 1.95 4.34
N ARG A 61 3.73 2.85 4.13
CA ARG A 61 2.91 3.40 5.21
C ARG A 61 1.94 2.36 5.75
N ASP A 62 1.29 1.63 4.85
CA ASP A 62 0.32 0.58 5.17
C ASP A 62 0.15 -0.34 3.96
N LEU A 63 -0.28 -1.57 4.21
CA LEU A 63 -0.78 -2.49 3.19
C LEU A 63 -2.25 -2.78 3.53
N ALA A 64 -3.11 -1.82 3.16
CA ALA A 64 -4.49 -1.78 3.61
C ALA A 64 -5.30 -2.90 2.96
N VAL A 65 -6.02 -3.69 3.76
CA VAL A 65 -7.00 -4.68 3.26
C VAL A 65 -8.33 -3.96 3.04
N VAL A 66 -8.75 -3.86 1.79
CA VAL A 66 -9.97 -3.16 1.39
C VAL A 66 -11.13 -4.09 1.08
N ASP A 67 -10.84 -5.36 0.77
CA ASP A 67 -11.85 -6.33 0.40
C ASP A 67 -11.33 -7.77 0.56
N ARG A 68 -12.18 -8.75 0.27
CA ARG A 68 -11.79 -10.14 0.08
C ARG A 68 -12.41 -10.73 -1.18
N THR A 69 -11.65 -11.55 -1.90
CA THR A 69 -12.19 -12.35 -3.02
C THR A 69 -13.22 -13.36 -2.51
N ASP A 70 -13.98 -13.97 -3.42
CA ASP A 70 -14.94 -15.04 -3.09
C ASP A 70 -14.29 -16.22 -2.32
N ASP A 71 -13.02 -16.54 -2.64
CA ASP A 71 -12.24 -17.57 -1.95
C ASP A 71 -11.68 -17.12 -0.57
N GLY A 72 -12.03 -15.92 -0.11
CA GLY A 72 -11.61 -15.35 1.17
C GLY A 72 -10.21 -14.72 1.19
N ARG A 73 -9.53 -14.58 0.04
CA ARG A 73 -8.20 -13.96 -0.05
C ARG A 73 -8.30 -12.44 0.09
N PRO A 74 -7.41 -11.78 0.83
CA PRO A 74 -7.42 -10.33 0.98
C PRO A 74 -7.10 -9.60 -0.32
N VAL A 75 -7.82 -8.52 -0.57
CA VAL A 75 -7.52 -7.52 -1.61
C VAL A 75 -6.91 -6.31 -0.93
N TYR A 76 -5.74 -5.91 -1.40
CA TYR A 76 -4.88 -4.91 -0.81
C TYR A 76 -4.83 -3.62 -1.62
N VAL A 77 -4.58 -2.52 -0.91
CA VAL A 77 -4.10 -1.25 -1.46
C VAL A 77 -2.78 -0.93 -0.76
N PRO A 78 -1.63 -1.14 -1.43
CA PRO A 78 -0.33 -0.69 -0.93
C PRO A 78 -0.31 0.84 -0.86
N ILE A 79 0.01 1.36 0.32
CA ILE A 79 0.15 2.80 0.56
C ILE A 79 1.62 3.12 0.75
N VAL A 80 2.26 3.69 -0.26
CA VAL A 80 3.67 4.11 -0.21
C VAL A 80 3.73 5.58 0.20
N ARG A 81 4.67 5.93 1.06
CA ARG A 81 4.97 7.33 1.40
C ARG A 81 6.32 7.74 0.87
N ILE A 82 6.35 8.90 0.23
CA ILE A 82 7.51 9.59 -0.32
C ILE A 82 7.61 10.94 0.38
N ASP A 83 8.66 11.11 1.19
CA ASP A 83 8.94 12.35 1.89
C ASP A 83 9.90 13.22 1.07
N LEU A 84 9.38 14.29 0.48
CA LEU A 84 10.13 15.21 -0.38
C LEU A 84 10.78 16.33 0.44
N GLY A 85 12.03 16.66 0.09
CA GLY A 85 12.81 17.75 0.70
C GLY A 85 12.41 19.14 0.19
N MET A 86 11.20 19.28 -0.32
CA MET A 86 10.70 20.49 -0.97
C MET A 86 9.77 21.26 -0.05
N THR A 87 9.85 22.58 -0.08
CA THR A 87 8.93 23.48 0.66
C THR A 87 7.64 23.75 -0.11
N GLU A 88 7.67 23.60 -1.43
CA GLU A 88 6.55 23.83 -2.34
C GLU A 88 6.09 22.52 -2.97
N ALA A 89 4.94 22.55 -3.64
CA ALA A 89 4.45 21.39 -4.39
C ALA A 89 5.43 20.99 -5.51
N PRO A 90 5.72 19.68 -5.68
CA PRO A 90 6.55 19.21 -6.78
C PRO A 90 5.84 19.42 -8.14
N SER A 91 6.61 19.39 -9.23
CA SER A 91 6.03 19.31 -10.57
C SER A 91 5.37 17.95 -10.80
N MET A 92 4.35 17.91 -11.67
CA MET A 92 3.68 16.65 -12.02
C MET A 92 4.61 15.64 -12.68
N ASP A 93 5.59 16.10 -13.46
CA ASP A 93 6.61 15.22 -14.05
C ASP A 93 7.39 14.48 -12.96
N LEU A 94 7.84 15.19 -11.92
CA LEU A 94 8.56 14.58 -10.80
C LEU A 94 7.66 13.61 -10.00
N VAL A 95 6.38 13.97 -9.82
CA VAL A 95 5.38 13.10 -9.19
C VAL A 95 5.23 11.79 -9.96
N PHE A 96 5.09 11.86 -11.29
CA PHE A 96 4.95 10.69 -12.13
C PHE A 96 6.23 9.85 -12.20
N GLU A 97 7.42 10.47 -12.21
CA GLU A 97 8.70 9.77 -12.13
C GLU A 97 8.82 8.95 -10.84
N PHE A 98 8.49 9.55 -9.69
CA PHE A 98 8.49 8.83 -8.43
C PHE A 98 7.40 7.75 -8.37
N ALA A 99 6.23 8.01 -8.94
CA ALA A 99 5.16 7.03 -8.99
C ALA A 99 5.57 5.81 -9.83
N ALA A 100 6.06 6.03 -11.04
CA ALA A 100 6.60 5.02 -11.94
C ALA A 100 7.70 4.19 -11.27
N SER A 101 8.70 4.86 -10.69
CA SER A 101 9.81 4.18 -10.02
C SER A 101 9.36 3.39 -8.79
N THR A 102 8.33 3.86 -8.09
CA THR A 102 7.71 3.12 -6.98
C THR A 102 7.02 1.85 -7.49
N LEU A 103 6.26 1.94 -8.58
CA LEU A 103 5.60 0.78 -9.19
C LEU A 103 6.61 -0.27 -9.64
N GLU A 104 7.69 0.13 -10.32
CA GLU A 104 8.79 -0.77 -10.72
C GLU A 104 9.40 -1.53 -9.54
N ALA A 105 9.50 -0.89 -8.38
CA ALA A 105 10.07 -1.50 -7.18
C ALA A 105 9.15 -2.56 -6.57
N ILE A 106 7.86 -2.24 -6.41
CA ILE A 106 6.93 -3.03 -5.58
C ILE A 106 5.99 -3.92 -6.37
N HIS A 107 5.61 -3.54 -7.59
CA HIS A 107 4.65 -4.27 -8.41
C HIS A 107 5.10 -5.72 -8.66
N PRO A 108 6.36 -5.99 -9.06
CA PRO A 108 6.80 -7.37 -9.32
C PRO A 108 6.77 -8.26 -8.07
N VAL A 109 7.00 -7.68 -6.89
CA VAL A 109 6.97 -8.42 -5.62
C VAL A 109 5.55 -8.84 -5.27
N LEU A 110 4.60 -7.91 -5.43
CA LEU A 110 3.20 -8.12 -5.10
C LEU A 110 2.50 -9.03 -6.10
N GLU A 111 2.86 -8.93 -7.38
CA GLU A 111 2.35 -9.81 -8.44
C GLU A 111 2.84 -11.25 -8.26
N ALA A 112 4.10 -11.44 -7.83
CA ALA A 112 4.67 -12.76 -7.62
C ALA A 112 4.10 -13.51 -6.40
N ASP A 113 3.43 -12.83 -5.46
CA ASP A 113 2.78 -13.46 -4.30
C ASP A 113 1.35 -13.92 -4.67
N PRO A 114 1.10 -15.24 -4.80
CA PRO A 114 -0.20 -15.75 -5.21
C PRO A 114 -1.33 -15.51 -4.20
N ASP A 115 -1.00 -15.21 -2.95
CA ASP A 115 -1.96 -14.91 -1.87
C ASP A 115 -2.33 -13.42 -1.82
N VAL A 116 -1.66 -12.58 -2.61
CA VAL A 116 -1.89 -11.15 -2.67
C VAL A 116 -2.71 -10.79 -3.90
N ARG A 117 -3.73 -9.95 -3.72
CA ARG A 117 -4.44 -9.28 -4.80
C ARG A 117 -4.35 -7.79 -4.53
N VAL A 118 -3.93 -7.01 -5.53
CA VAL A 118 -3.87 -5.55 -5.41
C VAL A 118 -5.04 -4.96 -6.19
N ARG A 119 -5.79 -4.05 -5.56
CA ARG A 119 -6.84 -3.28 -6.25
C ARG A 119 -6.23 -2.12 -7.03
N HIS A 120 -5.41 -1.33 -6.34
CA HIS A 120 -4.69 -0.19 -6.88
C HIS A 120 -3.55 0.19 -5.92
N TYR A 121 -2.70 1.11 -6.35
CA TYR A 121 -1.57 1.61 -5.58
C TYR A 121 -1.80 3.05 -5.17
N ASP A 122 -1.60 3.35 -3.89
CA ASP A 122 -1.68 4.71 -3.35
C ASP A 122 -0.26 5.22 -3.03
N ILE A 123 0.18 6.26 -3.74
CA ILE A 123 1.51 6.84 -3.56
C ILE A 123 1.34 8.24 -3.00
N GLN A 124 1.72 8.41 -1.73
CA GLN A 124 1.57 9.63 -0.95
C GLN A 124 2.86 10.44 -0.95
N PHE A 125 2.76 11.69 -1.35
CA PHE A 125 3.83 12.67 -1.36
C PHE A 125 3.65 13.62 -0.19
N THR A 126 4.62 13.68 0.71
CA THR A 126 4.69 14.70 1.76
C THR A 126 5.72 15.77 1.39
N PHE A 127 5.34 17.04 1.53
CA PHE A 127 6.19 18.19 1.22
C PHE A 127 5.75 19.39 2.06
N GLY A 128 6.50 20.47 2.00
CA GLY A 128 6.23 21.66 2.79
C GLY A 128 7.13 21.79 4.01
N PRO A 129 7.11 22.97 4.66
CA PRO A 129 7.91 23.22 5.84
C PRO A 129 7.59 22.22 6.95
N SER A 130 8.62 21.66 7.57
CA SER A 130 8.49 20.89 8.80
C SER A 130 8.85 21.75 10.01
N GLY A 131 7.97 21.77 11.00
CA GLY A 131 8.20 22.52 12.24
C GLY A 131 7.20 22.15 13.33
N LEU A 132 7.49 22.55 14.56
CA LEU A 132 6.68 22.25 15.76
C LEU A 132 5.19 22.64 15.64
N PHE A 133 4.86 23.57 14.74
CA PHE A 133 3.51 24.11 14.58
C PHE A 133 3.00 24.09 13.12
N VAL A 134 3.76 23.49 12.19
CA VAL A 134 3.39 23.46 10.78
C VAL A 134 3.36 22.02 10.31
N SER A 135 2.18 21.58 9.88
CA SER A 135 2.00 20.27 9.26
C SER A 135 2.46 20.32 7.82
N ARG A 136 3.23 19.31 7.41
CA ARG A 136 3.52 19.08 5.98
C ARG A 136 2.22 18.88 5.21
N LEU A 137 2.21 19.31 3.96
CA LEU A 137 1.18 18.99 3.00
C LEU A 137 1.33 17.54 2.58
N CYS A 138 0.20 16.90 2.28
CA CYS A 138 0.15 15.53 1.79
C CYS A 138 -0.82 15.44 0.62
N GLN A 139 -0.30 15.02 -0.53
CA GLN A 139 -1.06 14.72 -1.74
C GLN A 139 -0.76 13.30 -2.19
N ARG A 140 -1.65 12.66 -2.96
CA ARG A 140 -1.48 11.29 -3.44
C ARG A 140 -1.76 11.16 -4.92
N VAL A 141 -1.16 10.13 -5.49
CA VAL A 141 -1.53 9.57 -6.78
C VAL A 141 -2.06 8.16 -6.54
N SER A 142 -3.26 7.86 -7.06
CA SER A 142 -3.81 6.51 -7.10
C SER A 142 -3.62 5.92 -8.49
N VAL A 143 -3.02 4.74 -8.57
CA VAL A 143 -2.74 4.03 -9.83
C VAL A 143 -3.52 2.71 -9.86
N PRO A 144 -4.52 2.55 -10.74
CA PRO A 144 -5.25 1.30 -10.90
C PRO A 144 -4.33 0.13 -11.24
N PHE A 145 -4.63 -1.07 -10.75
CA PHE A 145 -3.79 -2.25 -10.94
C PHE A 145 -3.50 -2.52 -12.42
N GLU A 146 -4.49 -2.43 -13.30
CA GLU A 146 -4.32 -2.74 -14.73
C GLU A 146 -3.38 -1.76 -15.44
N LEU A 147 -3.32 -0.52 -14.94
CA LEU A 147 -2.43 0.49 -15.47
C LEU A 147 -0.99 0.28 -14.96
N ALA A 148 -0.83 -0.11 -13.69
CA ALA A 148 0.46 -0.49 -13.13
C ALA A 148 1.03 -1.74 -13.81
N ASP A 149 0.19 -2.75 -14.05
CA ASP A 149 0.51 -3.98 -14.79
C ASP A 149 0.98 -3.66 -16.21
N SER A 150 0.19 -2.87 -16.95
CA SER A 150 0.58 -2.42 -18.30
C SER A 150 1.90 -1.66 -18.32
N TYR A 151 2.13 -0.78 -17.35
CA TYR A 151 3.37 -0.02 -17.22
C TYR A 151 4.58 -0.92 -16.96
N CYS A 152 4.47 -1.89 -16.04
CA CYS A 152 5.57 -2.76 -15.67
C CYS A 152 5.85 -3.85 -16.71
N ALA A 153 4.84 -4.28 -17.47
CA ALA A 153 4.96 -5.34 -18.46
C ALA A 153 5.50 -4.87 -19.82
N ASP A 154 5.25 -3.62 -20.22
CA ASP A 154 5.64 -3.08 -21.53
C ASP A 154 6.79 -2.06 -21.41
N PRO A 155 8.03 -2.42 -21.83
CA PRO A 155 9.17 -1.51 -21.83
C PRO A 155 9.00 -0.25 -22.70
N GLN A 156 8.04 -0.23 -23.63
CA GLN A 156 7.73 0.94 -24.45
C GLN A 156 6.75 1.91 -23.76
N PHE A 157 6.14 1.47 -22.65
CA PHE A 157 5.22 2.28 -21.87
C PHE A 157 6.00 3.26 -20.99
N SER A 158 6.17 4.48 -21.48
CA SER A 158 6.92 5.52 -20.77
C SER A 158 6.17 6.11 -19.57
N VAL A 159 6.92 6.73 -18.65
CA VAL A 159 6.38 7.54 -17.54
C VAL A 159 5.41 8.63 -18.04
N TYR A 160 5.71 9.23 -19.19
CA TYR A 160 4.82 10.20 -19.82
C TYR A 160 3.47 9.57 -20.20
N ASN A 161 3.48 8.37 -20.79
CA ASN A 161 2.24 7.67 -21.10
C ASN A 161 1.47 7.30 -19.82
N LEU A 162 2.17 6.99 -18.73
CA LEU A 162 1.55 6.70 -17.43
C LEU A 162 0.81 7.92 -16.90
N GLY A 163 1.48 9.08 -16.84
CA GLY A 163 0.87 10.34 -16.44
C GLY A 163 -0.37 10.68 -17.28
N ARG A 164 -0.25 10.60 -18.62
CA ARG A 164 -1.37 10.85 -19.54
C ARG A 164 -2.56 9.92 -19.32
N MET A 165 -2.31 8.65 -19.02
CA MET A 165 -3.36 7.67 -18.77
C MET A 165 -4.03 7.86 -17.41
N LEU A 166 -3.27 8.25 -16.38
CA LEU A 166 -3.81 8.63 -15.09
C LEU A 166 -4.71 9.85 -15.20
N GLU A 167 -4.24 10.93 -15.84
CA GLU A 167 -5.02 12.15 -16.07
C GLU A 167 -6.32 11.89 -16.82
N LYS A 168 -6.28 10.99 -17.81
CA LYS A 168 -7.46 10.63 -18.60
C LYS A 168 -8.49 9.84 -17.78
N ARG A 169 -8.04 9.05 -16.81
CA ARG A 169 -8.89 8.20 -15.97
C ARG A 169 -9.31 8.87 -14.66
N ASP A 170 -8.74 10.02 -14.33
CA ASP A 170 -9.11 10.78 -13.15
C ASP A 170 -10.53 11.35 -13.30
N ASP A 171 -11.45 10.72 -12.58
CA ASP A 171 -12.83 11.17 -12.44
C ASP A 171 -13.16 11.64 -11.01
N GLY A 172 -12.15 11.69 -10.14
CA GLY A 172 -12.29 12.09 -8.74
C GLY A 172 -12.91 11.04 -7.81
N THR A 173 -13.09 9.79 -8.24
CA THR A 173 -13.58 8.68 -7.40
C THR A 173 -12.44 7.82 -6.85
N ASP A 174 -12.64 7.21 -5.68
CA ASP A 174 -11.60 6.40 -5.01
C ASP A 174 -11.31 5.07 -5.72
N ASP A 175 -12.23 4.61 -6.58
CA ASP A 175 -12.09 3.37 -7.36
C ASP A 175 -11.41 3.61 -8.72
N SER A 176 -11.07 4.86 -9.05
CA SER A 176 -10.42 5.25 -10.30
C SER A 176 -8.99 5.76 -10.07
N ALA A 177 -8.35 6.22 -11.16
CA ALA A 177 -7.08 6.92 -11.02
C ALA A 177 -7.32 8.25 -10.31
N ILE A 178 -6.42 8.64 -9.41
CA ILE A 178 -6.46 9.98 -8.81
C ILE A 178 -5.15 10.64 -9.14
N VAL A 179 -5.20 11.79 -9.81
CA VAL A 179 -4.04 12.62 -10.07
C VAL A 179 -4.06 13.77 -9.07
N TRP A 180 -3.20 13.67 -8.07
CA TRP A 180 -2.95 14.74 -7.11
C TRP A 180 -4.15 15.07 -6.21
N GLY A 181 -4.68 14.04 -5.55
CA GLY A 181 -5.75 14.16 -4.57
C GLY A 181 -5.24 14.19 -3.13
N PRO A 182 -6.07 14.57 -2.16
CA PRO A 182 -5.64 14.61 -0.77
C PRO A 182 -5.40 13.21 -0.19
N CYS A 183 -4.50 13.09 0.79
CA CYS A 183 -4.16 11.81 1.43
C CYS A 183 -5.20 11.24 2.41
N HIS A 184 -6.31 11.94 2.69
CA HIS A 184 -7.29 11.48 3.68
C HIS A 184 -8.21 10.40 3.08
N VAL A 185 -7.66 9.21 2.91
CA VAL A 185 -8.40 8.02 2.51
C VAL A 185 -8.61 7.19 3.76
N THR A 186 -9.87 6.98 4.13
CA THR A 186 -10.19 6.00 5.18
C THR A 186 -10.58 4.72 4.47
N TYR A 187 -9.62 3.82 4.32
CA TYR A 187 -9.96 2.43 3.99
C TYR A 187 -10.60 1.84 5.25
N GLU A 188 -11.93 1.67 5.23
CA GLU A 188 -12.59 0.91 6.28
C GLU A 188 -11.96 -0.48 6.30
N ARG A 189 -11.24 -0.82 7.37
CA ARG A 189 -10.77 -2.19 7.60
C ARG A 189 -12.01 -3.08 7.64
N SER A 190 -12.29 -3.80 6.56
CA SER A 190 -13.26 -4.88 6.60
C SER A 190 -12.74 -5.92 7.60
N ARG A 191 -13.41 -5.99 8.75
CA ARG A 191 -13.10 -6.94 9.83
C ARG A 191 -13.46 -8.36 9.42
#